data_AF-A0A8T3MNG2-F1
#
_entry.id   AF-A0A8T3MNG2-F1
#
_cell.length_a   1.000
_cell.length_b   1.000
_cell.length_c   1.000
_cell.angle_alpha   90.00
_cell.angle_beta   90.00
_cell.angle_gamma   90.00
#
_symmetry.space_group_name_H-M   'P 1'
#
loop_
_entity.id
_entity.type
_entity.pdbx_description
1 polymer ?
#
loop_
_entity_poly.entity_id
_entity_poly.type
_entity_poly.pdbx_seq_one_letter_code
_entity_poly.pdbx_strand_id
1 'polypeptide(L)'
;MHERCPGCGLVFQREPGYYTGAMVLSYAIGVPVLALLSAGVLWLTRWPVEWALLGADAIFLGIAPQVFRYSRILWIHFDQAVDPAER
;
A
#
# COMPACT_ATOMS: atom_id res chain seq x y z
N MET A 1 -12.11 6.44 -4.09
CA MET A 1 -11.48 6.46 -5.44
C MET A 1 -12.60 6.72 -6.42
N HIS A 2 -12.36 7.51 -7.46
CA HIS A 2 -13.36 7.64 -8.54
C HIS A 2 -13.53 6.29 -9.23
N GLU A 3 -14.69 6.05 -9.85
CA GLU A 3 -14.92 4.83 -10.63
C GLU A 3 -14.23 4.89 -12.00
N ARG A 4 -14.17 6.10 -12.57
CA ARG A 4 -13.50 6.39 -13.84
C ARG A 4 -12.52 7.54 -13.71
N CYS A 5 -11.49 7.53 -14.54
CA CYS A 5 -10.56 8.64 -14.66
C CYS A 5 -11.25 9.85 -15.32
N PRO A 6 -11.25 11.05 -14.71
CA PRO A 6 -11.90 12.23 -15.28
C PRO A 6 -11.20 12.76 -16.55
N GLY A 7 -9.92 12.43 -16.76
CA GLY A 7 -9.16 12.90 -17.93
C GLY A 7 -9.23 11.98 -19.14
N CYS A 8 -9.24 10.66 -18.94
CA CYS A 8 -9.19 9.68 -20.02
C CYS A 8 -10.36 8.68 -20.05
N GLY A 9 -11.27 8.72 -19.08
CA GLY A 9 -12.45 7.84 -19.03
C GLY A 9 -12.18 6.40 -18.58
N LEU A 10 -10.93 6.03 -18.31
CA LEU A 10 -10.53 4.68 -17.89
C LEU A 10 -11.33 4.22 -16.67
N VAL A 11 -11.92 3.01 -16.73
CA VAL A 11 -12.59 2.37 -15.60
C VAL A 11 -11.53 1.76 -14.68
N PHE A 12 -11.42 2.27 -13.45
CA PHE A 12 -10.38 1.82 -12.51
C PHE A 12 -10.61 0.41 -11.96
N GLN A 13 -11.86 -0.03 -11.90
CA GLN A 13 -12.22 -1.40 -11.53
C GLN A 13 -12.79 -2.10 -12.76
N ARG A 14 -11.92 -2.76 -13.53
CA ARG A 14 -12.30 -3.46 -14.78
C ARG A 14 -13.18 -4.68 -14.50
N GLU A 15 -12.88 -5.40 -13.42
CA GLU A 15 -13.49 -6.69 -13.08
C GLU A 15 -13.83 -6.79 -11.57
N PRO A 16 -14.82 -7.62 -11.18
CA PRO A 16 -15.03 -7.93 -9.77
C PRO A 16 -13.77 -8.59 -9.20
N GLY A 17 -13.26 -8.06 -8.08
CA GLY A 17 -12.04 -8.56 -7.47
C GLY A 17 -10.73 -8.01 -8.04
N TYR A 18 -10.77 -7.02 -8.95
CA TYR A 18 -9.59 -6.39 -9.55
C TYR A 18 -8.48 -5.99 -8.55
N TYR A 19 -8.85 -5.49 -7.37
CA TYR A 19 -7.89 -5.06 -6.35
C TYR A 19 -7.22 -6.20 -5.56
N THR A 20 -7.45 -7.46 -5.92
CA THR A 20 -6.75 -8.59 -5.30
C THR A 20 -5.24 -8.50 -5.55
N GLY A 21 -4.82 -8.09 -6.75
CA GLY A 21 -3.41 -7.82 -7.03
C GLY A 21 -2.84 -6.65 -6.22
N ALA A 22 -3.65 -5.61 -5.99
CA ALA A 22 -3.27 -4.48 -5.13
C ALA A 22 -3.05 -4.89 -3.65
N MET A 23 -3.66 -5.99 -3.19
CA MET A 23 -3.39 -6.54 -1.86
C MET A 23 -1.94 -7.05 -1.75
N VAL A 24 -1.46 -7.76 -2.77
CA VAL A 24 -0.08 -8.27 -2.82
C VAL A 24 0.91 -7.11 -2.82
N LEU A 25 0.65 -6.06 -3.61
CA LEU A 25 1.46 -4.83 -3.59
C LEU A 25 1.44 -4.15 -2.22
N SER A 26 0.30 -4.17 -1.51
CA SER A 26 0.22 -3.62 -0.15
C SER A 26 1.12 -4.37 0.83
N TYR A 27 1.23 -5.69 0.68
CA TYR A 27 2.15 -6.48 1.49
C TYR A 27 3.61 -6.20 1.13
N ALA A 28 3.93 -6.13 -0.16
CA ALA A 28 5.27 -5.83 -0.67
C ALA A 28 5.78 -4.45 -0.21
N ILE A 29 4.89 -3.47 -0.05
CA ILE A 29 5.22 -2.13 0.46
C ILE A 29 5.18 -2.11 2.01
N GLY A 30 4.16 -2.72 2.60
CA GLY A 30 3.90 -2.65 4.04
C GLY A 30 4.98 -3.34 4.89
N VAL A 31 5.45 -4.52 4.48
CA VAL A 31 6.46 -5.28 5.25
C VAL A 31 7.78 -4.53 5.38
N PRO A 32 8.41 -4.01 4.32
CA PRO A 32 9.62 -3.20 4.44
C PRO A 32 9.41 -1.95 5.29
N VAL A 33 8.28 -1.25 5.11
CA VAL A 33 7.96 -0.04 5.88
C VAL A 33 7.87 -0.36 7.37
N LEU A 34 7.14 -1.42 7.74
CA LEU A 34 7.00 -1.82 9.13
C LEU A 34 8.35 -2.26 9.71
N ALA A 35 9.14 -3.05 8.98
CA ALA A 35 10.47 -3.46 9.42
C ALA A 35 11.41 -2.27 9.69
N LEU A 36 11.39 -1.26 8.81
CA LEU A 36 12.16 -0.02 8.98
C LEU A 36 11.67 0.79 10.18
N LEU A 37 10.36 0.88 10.40
CA LEU A 37 9.78 1.55 11.56
C LEU A 37 10.19 0.85 12.86
N SER A 38 10.07 -0.48 12.93
CA SER A 38 10.48 -1.27 14.08
C SER A 38 11.98 -1.10 14.38
N ALA A 39 12.83 -1.18 13.36
CA ALA A 39 14.27 -0.95 13.51
C ALA A 39 14.59 0.48 13.99
N GLY A 40 13.91 1.49 13.44
CA GLY A 40 14.09 2.88 13.82
C GLY A 40 13.66 3.17 15.25
N VAL A 41 12.50 2.64 15.67
CA VAL A 41 12.00 2.78 17.05
C VAL A 41 12.95 2.08 18.02
N LEU A 42 13.35 0.84 17.74
CA LEU A 42 14.32 0.10 18.55
C LEU A 42 15.63 0.88 18.74
N TRP A 43 16.17 1.43 17.65
CA TRP A 43 17.44 2.15 17.68
C TRP A 43 17.36 3.46 18.48
N LEU A 44 16.24 4.19 18.36
CA LEU A 44 16.05 5.48 19.01
C LEU A 44 15.71 5.37 20.50
N THR A 45 14.81 4.46 20.87
CA THR A 45 14.28 4.39 22.24
C THR A 45 15.03 3.40 23.12
N ARG A 46 15.70 2.40 22.52
CA ARG A 46 16.33 1.26 23.21
C ARG A 46 15.37 0.55 24.18
N TRP A 47 14.08 0.60 23.90
CA TRP A 47 13.07 -0.09 24.69
C TRP A 47 13.21 -1.61 24.57
N PRO A 48 12.61 -2.36 25.50
CA PRO A 48 12.38 -3.79 25.29
C PRO A 48 11.67 -4.03 23.96
N VAL A 49 11.99 -5.14 23.31
CA VAL A 49 11.59 -5.40 21.92
C VAL A 49 10.08 -5.36 21.76
N GLU A 50 9.35 -5.91 22.73
CA GLU A 50 7.89 -5.92 22.76
C GLU A 50 7.29 -4.51 22.72
N TRP A 51 7.84 -3.56 23.47
CA TRP A 51 7.34 -2.19 23.51
C TRP A 51 7.72 -1.40 22.26
N ALA A 52 8.90 -1.65 21.71
CA ALA A 52 9.33 -1.03 20.47
C ALA A 52 8.49 -1.50 19.26
N LEU A 53 8.12 -2.80 19.22
CA LEU A 53 7.23 -3.34 18.20
C LEU A 53 5.83 -2.74 18.31
N LEU A 54 5.25 -2.69 19.52
CA LEU A 54 3.94 -2.05 19.74
C LEU A 54 3.94 -0.57 19.32
N GLY A 55 5.01 0.16 19.61
CA GLY A 55 5.18 1.55 19.16
C GLY A 55 5.25 1.68 17.64
N ALA A 56 6.01 0.80 16.98
CA ALA A 56 6.11 0.78 15.52
C ALA A 56 4.78 0.40 14.84
N ASP A 57 4.04 -0.56 15.39
CA ASP A 57 2.71 -0.95 14.91
C ASP A 57 1.72 0.21 15.02
N ALA A 58 1.74 0.95 16.13
CA ALA A 58 0.89 2.14 16.32
C ALA A 58 1.20 3.23 15.27
N ILE A 59 2.48 3.46 14.96
CA ILE A 59 2.89 4.40 13.91
C ILE A 59 2.46 3.89 12.53
N PHE A 60 2.66 2.59 12.26
CA PHE A 60 2.26 1.98 11.00
C PHE A 60 0.74 2.06 10.79
N LEU A 61 -0.07 1.95 11.85
CA LEU A 61 -1.52 2.11 11.76
C LEU A 61 -1.94 3.46 11.16
N GLY A 62 -1.21 4.53 11.47
CA GLY A 62 -1.43 5.85 10.87
C GLY A 62 -0.98 5.95 9.40
N ILE A 63 -0.05 5.10 8.98
CA ILE A 63 0.50 5.05 7.62
C ILE A 63 -0.26 4.04 6.73
N ALA A 64 -0.91 3.05 7.34
CA ALA A 64 -1.63 1.98 6.66
C ALA A 64 -2.67 2.47 5.63
N PRO A 65 -3.47 3.54 5.88
CA PRO A 65 -4.39 4.06 4.87
C PRO A 65 -3.67 4.60 3.63
N GLN A 66 -2.47 5.16 3.80
CA GLN A 66 -1.65 5.66 2.70
C GLN A 66 -1.11 4.49 1.88
N VAL A 67 -0.55 3.46 2.54
CA VAL A 67 -0.07 2.24 1.86
C VAL A 67 -1.20 1.64 1.03
N PHE A 68 -2.39 1.46 1.62
CA PHE A 68 -3.55 0.92 0.91
C PHE A 68 -3.94 1.75 -0.33
N ARG A 69 -3.92 3.09 -0.23
CA ARG A 69 -4.23 3.97 -1.37
C ARG A 69 -3.17 3.86 -2.47
N TYR A 70 -1.89 3.90 -2.11
CA TYR A 70 -0.80 3.84 -3.08
C TYR A 70 -0.69 2.48 -3.76
N SER A 71 -0.89 1.37 -3.05
CA SER A 71 -0.88 0.04 -3.66
C SER A 71 -1.93 -0.12 -4.76
N ARG A 72 -3.11 0.47 -4.56
CA ARG A 72 -4.18 0.46 -5.57
C ARG A 72 -3.84 1.32 -6.79
N ILE A 73 -3.23 2.49 -6.57
CA ILE A 73 -2.76 3.35 -7.67
C ILE A 73 -1.67 2.64 -8.47
N LEU A 74 -0.69 2.05 -7.77
CA LEU A 74 0.42 1.33 -8.38
C LEU A 74 -0.08 0.10 -9.16
N TRP A 75 -1.07 -0.62 -8.63
CA TRP A 75 -1.72 -1.73 -9.33
C TRP A 75 -2.36 -1.28 -10.65
N ILE A 76 -3.11 -0.17 -10.64
CA ILE A 76 -3.74 0.36 -11.85
C ILE A 76 -2.69 0.73 -12.90
N HIS A 77 -1.59 1.38 -12.49
CA HIS A 77 -0.50 1.72 -13.41
C HIS A 77 0.21 0.48 -13.95
N PHE A 78 0.45 -0.51 -13.11
CA PHE A 78 1.05 -1.78 -13.51
C PHE A 78 0.16 -2.53 -14.51
N ASP A 79 -1.13 -2.67 -14.20
CA ASP A 79 -2.13 -3.31 -15.06
C ASP A 79 -2.20 -2.63 -16.43
N GLN A 80 -2.29 -1.30 -16.49
CA GLN A 80 -2.32 -0.57 -17.76
C GLN A 80 -1.02 -0.64 -18.55
N ALA A 81 0.12 -0.86 -17.90
CA ALA A 81 1.40 -1.04 -18.58
C ALA A 81 1.56 -2.45 -19.17
N VAL A 82 0.95 -3.46 -18.54
CA VAL A 82 1.03 -4.86 -18.97
C VAL A 82 -0.08 -5.22 -19.97
N ASP A 83 -1.31 -4.82 -19.68
CA ASP A 83 -2.49 -5.00 -20.52
C ASP A 83 -3.24 -3.66 -20.66
N PRO A 84 -2.82 -2.80 -21.61
CA PRO A 84 -3.51 -1.53 -21.84
C PRO A 84 -4.93 -1.79 -22.31
N ALA A 85 -5.91 -1.17 -21.65
CA ALA A 85 -7.28 -1.22 -22.13
C ALA A 85 -7.36 -0.45 -23.46
N GLU A 86 -7.85 -1.09 -24.53
CA GLU A 86 -8.21 -0.39 -25.76
C GLU A 86 -9.24 0.71 -25.43
N ARG A 87 -8.95 1.93 -25.89
CA ARG A 87 -9.71 3.14 -25.57
C ARG A 87 -11.11 3.14 -26.15
#